data_AF-A0A9E5G8E9-F1
#
_entry.id   AF-A0A9E5G8E9-F1
#
_cell.length_a   1.000
_cell.length_b   1.000
_cell.length_c   1.000
_cell.angle_alpha   90.00
_cell.angle_beta   90.00
_cell.angle_gamma   90.00
#
_symmetry.space_group_name_H-M   'P 1'
#
loop_
_entity.id
_entity.type
_entity.pdbx_description
1 polymer ?
#
loop_
_entity_poly.entity_id
_entity_poly.type
_entity_poly.pdbx_seq_one_letter_code
_entity_poly.pdbx_strand_id
1 'polypeptide(L)' 'QEIVDCVLENDGYSIHPFSLLENKNNLVDTLENLSGLTVLPRPLFVNNAFYRYLTGSDYQ' A
#
# COMPACT_ATOMS: atom_id res chain seq x y z
N GLN A 1 4.18 13.69 1.15
CA GLN A 1 2.87 13.19 1.61
C GLN A 1 3.06 11.79 2.17
N GLU A 2 2.32 11.40 3.19
CA GLU A 2 2.44 10.08 3.81
C GLU A 2 1.52 9.08 3.11
N ILE A 3 2.03 7.86 2.87
CA ILE A 3 1.28 6.70 2.38
C ILE A 3 1.72 5.45 3.16
N VAL A 4 1.07 4.32 2.91
CA VAL A 4 1.41 3.04 3.55
C VAL A 4 1.78 2.01 2.50
N ASP A 5 2.89 1.31 2.71
CA ASP A 5 3.28 0.11 1.96
C ASP A 5 2.79 -1.14 2.71
N CYS A 6 1.86 -1.87 2.12
CA CYS A 6 1.22 -3.05 2.71
C CYS A 6 1.97 -4.33 2.30
N VAL A 7 3.19 -4.50 2.80
CA VAL A 7 4.11 -5.54 2.31
C VAL A 7 3.58 -6.95 2.59
N LEU A 8 3.54 -7.79 1.55
CA LEU A 8 3.41 -9.24 1.71
C LEU A 8 4.75 -9.89 1.41
N GLU A 9 5.19 -10.82 2.26
CA GLU A 9 6.44 -11.55 2.08
C GLU A 9 6.16 -13.06 2.14
N ASN A 10 6.64 -13.83 1.16
CA ASN A 10 6.61 -15.30 1.18
C ASN A 10 7.79 -15.89 0.40
N ASP A 11 8.49 -16.87 0.98
CA ASP A 11 9.58 -17.63 0.35
C ASP A 11 10.65 -16.76 -0.37
N GLY A 12 10.97 -15.59 0.19
CA GLY A 12 11.95 -14.66 -0.37
C GLY A 12 11.41 -13.72 -1.45
N TYR A 13 10.12 -13.81 -1.79
CA TYR A 13 9.42 -12.86 -2.65
C TYR A 13 8.65 -11.85 -1.81
N SER A 14 8.55 -10.61 -2.32
CA SER A 14 7.72 -9.58 -1.71
C SER A 14 6.86 -8.85 -2.74
N ILE A 15 5.67 -8.44 -2.31
CA ILE A 15 4.79 -7.54 -3.06
C ILE A 15 4.58 -6.30 -2.20
N HIS A 16 4.55 -5.13 -2.87
CA HIS A 16 4.42 -3.82 -2.24
C HIS A 16 3.17 -3.08 -2.74
N PRO A 17 1.95 -3.50 -2.36
CA PRO A 17 0.74 -2.75 -2.61
C PRO A 17 0.74 -1.47 -1.77
N PHE A 18 0.63 -0.32 -2.41
CA PHE A 18 0.56 0.97 -1.72
C PHE A 18 -0.89 1.37 -1.45
N SER A 19 -1.12 1.97 -0.29
CA SER A 19 -2.40 2.51 0.13
C SER A 19 -2.24 3.94 0.66
N LEU A 20 -3.34 4.67 0.66
CA LEU A 20 -3.46 5.90 1.44
C LEU A 20 -3.68 5.55 2.91
N LEU A 21 -3.48 6.49 3.83
CA LEU A 21 -3.69 6.21 5.25
C LEU A 21 -5.14 5.85 5.55
N GLU A 22 -6.09 6.50 4.88
CA GLU A 22 -7.52 6.30 5.08
C GLU A 22 -8.04 4.92 4.66
N ASN A 23 -7.39 4.27 3.69
CA ASN A 23 -7.84 2.99 3.14
C ASN A 23 -6.95 1.80 3.52
N LYS A 24 -5.89 2.02 4.32
CA LYS A 24 -4.90 0.99 4.65
C LYS A 24 -5.51 -0.26 5.29
N ASN A 25 -6.45 -0.11 6.23
CA ASN A 25 -7.00 -1.24 6.97
C ASN A 25 -7.83 -2.13 6.04
N ASN A 26 -8.62 -1.54 5.15
CA ASN A 26 -9.40 -2.29 4.17
C ASN A 26 -8.49 -3.07 3.21
N LEU A 27 -7.39 -2.45 2.77
CA LEU A 27 -6.42 -3.12 1.90
C LEU A 27 -5.72 -4.28 2.63
N VAL A 28 -5.29 -4.07 3.87
CA VAL A 28 -4.72 -5.13 4.73
C VAL A 28 -5.68 -6.30 4.86
N ASP A 29 -6.92 -6.06 5.32
CA ASP A 29 -7.92 -7.11 5.51
C ASP A 29 -8.18 -7.88 4.20
N THR A 30 -8.26 -7.16 3.07
CA THR A 30 -8.48 -7.77 1.76
C THR A 30 -7.30 -8.65 1.35
N LEU A 31 -6.08 -8.16 1.50
CA LEU A 31 -4.86 -8.88 1.13
C LEU A 31 -4.63 -10.12 2.00
N GLU A 32 -4.84 -10.01 3.31
CA GLU A 32 -4.72 -11.13 4.24
C GLU A 32 -5.76 -12.21 3.94
N ASN A 33 -7.02 -11.82 3.71
CA ASN A 33 -8.09 -12.78 3.35
C ASN A 33 -7.86 -13.48 2.00
N LEU A 34 -7.28 -12.79 1.02
CA LEU A 34 -7.03 -13.35 -0.32
C LEU A 34 -5.79 -14.25 -0.36
N SER A 35 -4.71 -13.83 0.30
CA SER A 35 -3.42 -14.51 0.23
C SER A 35 -3.22 -15.55 1.33
N GLY A 36 -3.91 -15.41 2.46
CA GLY A 36 -3.63 -16.17 3.68
C GLY A 36 -2.29 -15.80 4.34
N LEU A 37 -1.63 -14.73 3.88
CA LEU A 37 -0.37 -14.22 4.42
C LEU A 37 -0.63 -12.99 5.29
N THR A 38 0.21 -12.80 6.31
CA THR A 38 0.21 -11.58 7.11
C THR A 38 0.74 -10.40 6.29
N VAL A 39 0.05 -9.27 6.36
CA VAL A 39 0.48 -8.03 5.71
C VAL A 39 1.22 -7.15 6.72
N LEU A 40 2.36 -6.61 6.32
CA LEU A 40 3.22 -5.76 7.13
C LEU A 40 3.12 -4.29 6.66
N PRO A 41 2.23 -3.47 7.23
CA PRO A 41 2.09 -2.07 6.86
C PRO A 41 3.28 -1.24 7.34
N ARG A 42 3.94 -0.54 6.41
CA ARG A 42 5.08 0.35 6.68
C ARG A 42 4.74 1.77 6.21
N PRO A 43 4.72 2.78 7.10
CA PRO A 43 4.51 4.16 6.67
C PRO A 43 5.72 4.66 5.87
N LEU A 44 5.46 5.43 4.82
CA LEU A 44 6.52 6.05 4.02
C LEU A 44 6.09 7.41 3.46
N PHE A 45 7.08 8.28 3.22
CA PHE A 45 6.84 9.60 2.63
C PHE A 45 7.23 9.62 1.16
N VAL A 46 6.30 10.08 0.33
CA VAL A 46 6.48 10.22 -1.12
C VAL A 46 6.40 11.68 -1.58
N ASN A 47 6.95 11.93 -2.77
CA ASN A 47 6.80 13.21 -3.44
C ASN A 47 5.34 13.45 -3.88
N ASN A 48 5.04 14.69 -4.27
CA ASN A 48 3.67 15.08 -4.63
C ASN A 48 3.18 14.41 -5.92
N ALA A 49 4.06 14.12 -6.88
CA ALA A 49 3.68 13.49 -8.14
C ALA A 49 3.18 12.05 -7.91
N PHE A 50 3.95 11.25 -7.18
CA PHE A 50 3.58 9.87 -6.85
C PHE A 50 2.31 9.82 -5.99
N TYR A 51 2.15 10.75 -5.04
CA TYR A 51 0.93 10.84 -4.25
C TYR A 51 -0.31 11.13 -5.11
N ARG A 52 -0.20 12.05 -6.08
CA ARG A 52 -1.29 12.37 -7.03
C ARG A 52 -1.64 11.21 -7.95
N TYR A 53 -0.64 10.47 -8.40
CA TYR A 53 -0.84 9.23 -9.15
C TYR A 53 -1.69 8.24 -8.34
N LEU A 54 -1.33 8.02 -7.07
CA LEU A 54 -2.04 7.09 -6.20
C LEU A 54 -3.49 7.53 -5.91
N THR A 55 -3.73 8.84 -5.78
CA THR A 55 -5.09 9.39 -5.57
C THR A 55 -5.89 9.55 -6.86
N GLY A 56 -5.34 9.22 -8.03
CA GLY A 56 -5.98 9.45 -9.33
C GLY A 56 -6.19 10.94 -9.66
N SER A 57 -5.53 11.84 -8.92
CA SER A 57 -5.59 13.30 -9.10
C SER A 57 -4.45 13.82 -9.99
N ASP A 58 -3.86 12.93 -10.79
CA ASP A 58 -2.86 13.27 -11.79
C ASP A 58 -3.58 13.80 -13.04
N TYR A 59 -4.02 15.05 -12.95
CA TYR A 59 -4.54 15.81 -14.09
C TYR A 59 -3.37 16.51 -14.76
N GLN A 60 -3.07 16.13 -16.02
CA GLN A 60 -2.18 16.88 -16.90
C GLN A 60 -2.80 18.21 -17.35
#